data_AF-A0A4Z0NLZ1-F1
#
_entry.id   AF-A0A4Z0NLZ1-F1
#
_cell.length_a   1.000
_cell.length_b   1.000
_cell.length_c   1.000
_cell.angle_alpha   90.00
_cell.angle_beta   90.00
_cell.angle_gamma   90.00
#
_symmetry.space_group_name_H-M   'P 1'
#
loop_
_entity.id
_entity.type
_entity.pdbx_description
1 polymer ?
#
loop_
_entity_poly.entity_id
_entity_poly.type
_entity_poly.pdbx_seq_one_letter_code
_entity_poly.pdbx_strand_id
1 'polypeptide(L)'
;MLPTTEICLRLGAAVVAGGLVGINREMHAKPVGVRTLSLVALGAALVTLAGSGFSGDGTDANASRAIQGTITGIGFLGAGVIVKAEGRGRVHGLTTAAAIWVTAALGIACGLGAYRPLALGTVFLLATLLVGGVIDRAIDARWRRRTGVPRQEDGAAE
;
A
#
# COMPACT_ATOMS: atom_id res chain seq x y z
N MET A 1 26.00 15.42 -0.90
CA MET A 1 25.96 13.97 -0.61
C MET A 1 25.23 13.77 0.71
N LEU A 2 24.15 12.97 0.75
CA LEU A 2 23.45 12.66 2.00
C LEU A 2 24.34 11.76 2.87
N PRO A 3 24.39 11.95 4.20
CA PRO A 3 25.15 11.06 5.08
C PRO A 3 24.50 9.68 5.08
N THR A 4 25.30 8.62 5.22
CA THR A 4 24.82 7.23 5.24
C THR A 4 23.72 7.01 6.29
N THR A 5 23.82 7.69 7.43
CA THR A 5 22.79 7.65 8.49
C THR A 5 21.43 8.13 8.00
N GLU A 6 21.38 9.23 7.23
CA GLU A 6 20.13 9.75 6.65
C GLU A 6 19.54 8.77 5.64
N ILE A 7 20.38 8.14 4.82
CA ILE A 7 19.96 7.11 3.86
C ILE A 7 19.35 5.92 4.61
N CYS A 8 20.03 5.41 5.63
CA CYS A 8 19.54 4.32 6.47
C CYS A 8 18.22 4.70 7.17
N LEU A 9 18.08 5.94 7.65
CA LEU A 9 16.86 6.43 8.29
C LEU A 9 15.68 6.47 7.31
N ARG A 10 15.88 6.99 6.09
CA ARG A 10 14.82 7.06 5.07
C ARG A 10 14.38 5.69 4.60
N LEU A 11 15.33 4.78 4.34
CA LEU A 11 15.01 3.41 3.92
C LEU A 11 14.39 2.60 5.07
N GLY A 12 14.89 2.76 6.29
CA GLY A 12 14.32 2.15 7.48
C GLY A 12 12.90 2.63 7.75
N ALA A 13 12.64 3.93 7.65
CA ALA A 13 11.31 4.50 7.77
C ALA A 13 10.34 3.95 6.72
N ALA A 14 10.80 3.74 5.48
CA ALA A 14 9.98 3.14 4.42
C ALA A 14 9.58 1.69 4.76
N VAL A 15 10.53 0.88 5.23
CA VAL A 15 10.28 -0.51 5.66
C VAL A 15 9.30 -0.54 6.82
N VAL A 16 9.47 0.31 7.83
CA VAL A 16 8.56 0.40 8.97
C VAL A 16 7.17 0.84 8.53
N ALA A 17 7.06 1.89 7.72
CA ALA A 17 5.77 2.38 7.23
C ALA A 17 5.03 1.32 6.42
N GLY A 18 5.70 0.67 5.46
CA GLY A 18 5.11 -0.42 4.67
C GLY A 18 4.76 -1.64 5.53
N GLY A 19 5.59 -1.95 6.52
CA GLY A 19 5.36 -3.01 7.49
C GLY A 19 4.11 -2.77 8.34
N LEU A 20 3.91 -1.55 8.85
CA LEU A 20 2.71 -1.19 9.63
C LEU A 20 1.41 -1.40 8.83
N VAL A 21 1.42 -1.02 7.55
CA VAL A 21 0.27 -1.26 6.65
C VAL A 21 0.07 -2.77 6.46
N GLY A 22 1.16 -3.50 6.24
CA GLY A 22 1.12 -4.95 6.08
C GLY A 22 0.65 -5.71 7.31
N ILE A 23 1.00 -5.28 8.52
CA ILE A 23 0.51 -5.89 9.77
C ILE A 23 -1.01 -5.79 9.80
N ASN A 24 -1.55 -4.60 9.54
CA ASN A 24 -3.00 -4.42 9.48
C ASN A 24 -3.63 -5.32 8.40
N ARG A 25 -2.99 -5.49 7.23
CA ARG A 25 -3.53 -6.35 6.16
C ARG A 25 -3.51 -7.83 6.53
N GLU A 26 -2.42 -8.29 7.14
CA GLU A 26 -2.20 -9.69 7.53
C GLU A 26 -3.15 -10.08 8.68
N MET A 27 -3.34 -9.20 9.66
CA MET A 27 -4.35 -9.37 10.72
C MET A 27 -5.79 -9.50 10.19
N HIS A 28 -6.08 -8.93 9.02
CA HIS A 28 -7.38 -9.01 8.37
C HIS A 28 -7.44 -10.07 7.26
N ALA A 29 -6.51 -11.03 7.27
CA ALA A 29 -6.40 -12.15 6.32
C ALA A 29 -6.48 -11.70 4.85
N LYS A 30 -5.84 -10.56 4.52
CA LYS A 30 -5.80 -10.05 3.14
C LYS A 30 -4.64 -10.69 2.37
N PRO A 31 -4.72 -10.80 1.03
CA PRO A 31 -3.75 -11.55 0.22
C PRO A 31 -2.31 -11.00 0.21
N VAL A 32 -2.12 -9.76 0.68
CA VAL A 32 -0.84 -9.06 0.65
C VAL A 32 -0.50 -8.64 2.08
N GLY A 33 0.62 -9.17 2.60
CA GLY A 33 1.05 -9.01 3.99
C GLY A 33 2.28 -8.11 4.19
N VAL A 34 2.91 -8.24 5.36
CA VAL A 34 4.02 -7.40 5.83
C VAL A 34 5.20 -7.37 4.88
N ARG A 35 5.68 -8.54 4.44
CA ARG A 35 6.88 -8.65 3.60
C ARG A 35 6.72 -7.89 2.28
N THR A 36 5.60 -8.10 1.59
CA THR A 36 5.35 -7.50 0.27
C THR A 36 5.24 -5.98 0.37
N LEU A 37 4.46 -5.46 1.32
CA LEU A 37 4.26 -4.02 1.46
C LEU A 37 5.53 -3.30 1.95
N SER A 38 6.34 -3.96 2.78
CA SER A 38 7.66 -3.44 3.17
C SER A 38 8.60 -3.32 1.96
N LEU A 39 8.62 -4.32 1.08
CA LEU A 39 9.46 -4.30 -0.14
C LEU A 39 8.98 -3.25 -1.14
N VAL A 40 7.66 -3.08 -1.29
CA VAL A 40 7.08 -2.03 -2.16
C VAL A 40 7.47 -0.64 -1.66
N ALA A 41 7.33 -0.36 -0.37
CA ALA A 41 7.74 0.92 0.21
C ALA A 41 9.26 1.15 0.09
N LEU A 42 10.06 0.12 0.38
CA LEU A 42 11.52 0.18 0.27
C LEU A 42 11.97 0.46 -1.17
N GLY A 43 11.42 -0.26 -2.15
CA GLY A 43 11.75 -0.06 -3.57
C GLY A 43 11.40 1.35 -4.05
N ALA A 44 10.23 1.85 -3.67
CA ALA A 44 9.82 3.21 -4.00
C ALA A 44 10.72 4.28 -3.35
N ALA A 45 11.14 4.07 -2.11
CA ALA A 45 12.10 4.94 -1.42
C ALA A 45 13.48 4.93 -2.09
N LEU A 46 13.98 3.74 -2.47
CA LEU A 46 15.26 3.56 -3.16
C LEU A 46 15.28 4.28 -4.51
N VAL A 47 14.25 4.09 -5.35
CA VAL A 47 14.16 4.74 -6.66
C VAL A 47 14.08 6.26 -6.51
N THR A 48 13.32 6.74 -5.54
CA THR A 48 13.20 8.18 -5.25
C THR A 48 14.53 8.76 -4.80
N LEU A 49 15.24 8.09 -3.87
CA LEU A 49 16.56 8.50 -3.40
C LEU A 49 17.61 8.53 -4.52
N ALA A 50 17.58 7.52 -5.41
CA ALA A 50 18.46 7.47 -6.56
C ALA A 50 18.22 8.66 -7.52
N GLY A 51 16.95 9.01 -7.74
CA GLY A 51 16.57 10.15 -8.59
C GLY A 51 16.86 11.53 -7.95
N SER A 52 16.74 11.66 -6.63
CA SER A 52 16.97 12.92 -5.91
C SER A 52 18.44 13.23 -5.65
N GLY A 53 19.38 12.42 -6.16
CA GLY A 53 20.80 12.71 -6.11
C GLY A 53 21.55 11.92 -5.06
N PHE A 54 21.93 10.68 -5.41
CA PHE A 54 22.96 9.92 -4.71
C PHE A 54 24.35 10.57 -4.85
N SER A 55 24.56 11.35 -5.92
CA SER A 55 25.85 11.91 -6.36
C SER A 55 26.01 13.42 -6.18
N GLY A 56 25.03 14.12 -5.58
CA GLY A 56 25.08 15.59 -5.41
C GLY A 56 24.57 16.40 -6.61
N ASP A 57 24.39 15.78 -7.78
CA ASP A 57 23.84 16.40 -9.01
C ASP A 57 22.32 16.16 -9.18
N GLY A 58 21.64 15.69 -8.13
CA GLY A 58 20.21 15.47 -8.15
C GLY A 58 19.46 16.79 -8.34
N THR A 59 18.71 16.90 -9.42
CA THR A 59 17.76 17.99 -9.63
C THR A 59 16.35 17.53 -9.27
N ASP A 60 15.48 18.46 -8.88
CA ASP A 60 14.05 18.18 -8.67
C ASP A 60 13.40 17.51 -9.88
N ALA A 61 13.92 17.78 -11.09
CA ALA A 61 13.48 17.14 -12.33
C ALA A 61 13.81 15.63 -12.38
N ASN A 62 14.98 15.22 -11.90
CA ASN A 62 15.37 13.79 -11.87
C ASN A 62 14.54 13.01 -10.86
N ALA A 63 14.31 13.58 -9.68
CA ALA A 63 13.42 13.00 -8.67
C ALA A 63 11.99 12.87 -9.21
N SER A 64 11.46 13.91 -9.86
CA SER A 64 10.12 13.90 -10.46
C SER A 64 9.96 12.80 -11.51
N ARG A 65 10.95 12.61 -12.40
CA ARG A 65 10.94 11.52 -13.39
C ARG A 65 10.96 10.13 -12.74
N ALA A 66 11.80 9.95 -11.73
CA ALA A 66 11.88 8.69 -10.99
C ALA A 66 10.55 8.37 -10.30
N ILE A 67 9.91 9.37 -9.69
CA ILE A 67 8.59 9.25 -9.07
C ILE A 67 7.51 8.89 -10.10
N GLN A 68 7.48 9.56 -11.26
CA GLN A 68 6.52 9.27 -12.33
C GLN A 68 6.65 7.83 -12.85
N GLY A 69 7.89 7.37 -13.08
CA GLY A 69 8.16 5.99 -13.47
C GLY A 69 7.74 4.98 -12.41
N THR A 70 8.01 5.30 -11.14
CA THR A 70 7.62 4.49 -9.98
C THR A 70 6.10 4.34 -9.92
N ILE A 71 5.34 5.45 -9.94
CA ILE A 71 3.87 5.44 -9.88
C ILE A 71 3.28 4.64 -11.04
N THR A 72 3.81 4.80 -12.25
CA THR A 72 3.40 4.01 -13.41
C THR A 72 3.61 2.51 -13.19
N GLY A 73 4.79 2.10 -12.71
CA GLY A 73 5.10 0.69 -12.43
C GLY A 73 4.20 0.08 -11.35
N ILE A 74 3.91 0.84 -10.29
CA ILE A 74 2.99 0.38 -9.23
C ILE A 74 1.56 0.23 -9.75
N GLY A 75 1.15 1.07 -10.70
CA GLY A 75 -0.13 0.92 -11.40
C GLY A 75 -0.28 -0.45 -12.07
N PHE A 76 0.80 -0.96 -12.70
CA PHE A 76 0.81 -2.30 -13.28
C PHE A 76 0.73 -3.41 -12.23
N LEU A 77 1.46 -3.28 -11.11
CA LEU A 77 1.34 -4.23 -9.99
C LEU A 77 -0.08 -4.25 -9.43
N GLY A 78 -0.69 -3.07 -9.26
CA GLY A 78 -2.08 -2.91 -8.81
C GLY A 78 -3.09 -3.52 -9.78
N ALA A 79 -2.90 -3.37 -11.09
CA ALA A 79 -3.75 -4.03 -12.08
C ALA A 79 -3.64 -5.56 -12.00
N GLY A 80 -2.42 -6.09 -11.76
CA GLY A 80 -2.17 -7.53 -11.65
C GLY A 80 -2.85 -8.22 -10.45
N VAL A 81 -3.15 -7.49 -9.37
CA VAL A 81 -3.91 -8.05 -8.21
C VAL A 81 -5.43 -7.92 -8.36
N ILE A 82 -5.92 -7.18 -9.34
CA ILE A 82 -7.36 -7.02 -9.56
C ILE A 82 -7.85 -8.17 -10.44
N VAL A 83 -8.62 -9.08 -9.83
CA VAL A 83 -9.16 -10.26 -10.51
C VAL A 83 -10.68 -10.18 -10.56
N LYS A 84 -11.25 -10.48 -11.73
CA LYS A 84 -12.70 -10.59 -11.91
C LYS A 84 -13.10 -12.05 -11.65
N ALA A 85 -13.95 -12.28 -10.65
CA ALA A 85 -14.45 -13.63 -10.40
C ALA A 85 -15.38 -14.07 -11.55
N GLU A 86 -15.13 -15.25 -12.10
CA GLU A 86 -16.00 -15.86 -13.10
C GLU A 86 -17.39 -16.11 -12.49
N GLY A 87 -18.44 -15.68 -13.20
CA GLY A 87 -19.83 -16.03 -12.89
C GLY A 87 -20.67 -15.03 -12.06
N ARG A 88 -20.10 -14.02 -11.38
CA ARG A 88 -20.91 -13.09 -10.54
C ARG A 88 -20.64 -11.59 -10.71
N GLY A 89 -19.83 -11.17 -11.68
CA GLY A 89 -19.59 -9.74 -11.98
C GLY A 89 -18.91 -8.94 -10.86
N ARG A 90 -18.45 -9.61 -9.79
CA ARG A 90 -17.87 -8.98 -8.61
C ARG A 90 -16.34 -8.95 -8.74
N VAL A 91 -15.76 -7.75 -8.72
CA VAL A 91 -14.32 -7.53 -8.82
C VAL A 91 -13.68 -7.72 -7.45
N HIS A 92 -12.59 -8.49 -7.37
CA HIS A 92 -11.83 -8.74 -6.15
C HIS A 92 -10.48 -8.01 -6.21
N GLY A 93 -9.89 -7.73 -5.04
CA GLY A 93 -8.53 -7.18 -4.97
C GLY A 93 -8.41 -5.65 -5.09
N LEU A 94 -9.51 -4.91 -5.33
CA LEU A 94 -9.49 -3.44 -5.44
C LEU A 94 -8.82 -2.75 -4.23
N THR A 95 -9.22 -3.11 -3.01
CA THR A 95 -8.62 -2.54 -1.78
C THR A 95 -7.17 -2.95 -1.60
N THR A 96 -6.78 -4.12 -2.11
CA THR A 96 -5.40 -4.59 -2.07
C THR A 96 -4.54 -3.80 -3.04
N ALA A 97 -5.01 -3.58 -4.27
CA ALA A 97 -4.35 -2.71 -5.26
C ALA A 97 -4.18 -1.29 -4.72
N ALA A 98 -5.23 -0.71 -4.12
CA ALA A 98 -5.16 0.61 -3.48
C ALA A 98 -4.14 0.64 -2.32
N ALA A 99 -4.07 -0.41 -1.50
CA ALA A 99 -3.11 -0.48 -0.41
C ALA A 99 -1.66 -0.57 -0.89
N ILE A 100 -1.38 -1.33 -1.95
CA ILE A 100 -0.06 -1.36 -2.60
C ILE A 100 0.31 0.04 -3.10
N TRP A 101 -0.65 0.70 -3.77
CA TRP A 101 -0.44 2.04 -4.33
C TRP A 101 -0.08 3.08 -3.26
N VAL A 102 -0.88 3.18 -2.19
CA VAL A 102 -0.61 4.13 -1.11
C VAL A 102 0.67 3.77 -0.36
N THR A 103 0.95 2.48 -0.15
CA THR A 103 2.20 2.04 0.51
C THR A 103 3.43 2.51 -0.25
N ALA A 104 3.39 2.43 -1.58
CA ALA A 104 4.47 2.92 -2.40
C ALA A 104 4.60 4.45 -2.34
N ALA A 105 3.48 5.19 -2.28
CA ALA A 105 3.50 6.64 -2.05
C ALA A 105 4.13 7.02 -0.70
N LEU A 106 3.90 6.23 0.36
CA LEU A 106 4.61 6.39 1.64
C LEU A 106 6.12 6.14 1.48
N GLY A 107 6.50 5.13 0.69
CA GLY A 107 7.90 4.88 0.32
C GLY A 107 8.55 6.08 -0.40
N ILE A 108 7.85 6.67 -1.37
CA ILE A 108 8.30 7.90 -2.05
C ILE A 108 8.49 9.04 -1.04
N ALA A 109 7.53 9.26 -0.15
CA ALA A 109 7.64 10.28 0.90
C ALA A 109 8.85 10.04 1.82
N CYS A 110 9.14 8.79 2.16
CA CYS A 110 10.34 8.42 2.90
C CYS A 110 11.62 8.73 2.10
N GLY A 111 11.66 8.39 0.81
CA GLY A 111 12.80 8.66 -0.07
C GLY A 111 13.11 10.16 -0.19
N LEU A 112 12.07 10.99 -0.26
CA LEU A 112 12.19 12.45 -0.24
C LEU A 112 12.59 13.03 1.13
N GLY A 113 12.53 12.25 2.21
CA GLY A 113 12.68 12.76 3.58
C GLY A 113 11.48 13.59 4.07
N ALA A 114 10.33 13.44 3.42
CA ALA A 114 9.11 14.19 3.72
C ALA A 114 8.35 13.57 4.90
N TYR A 115 8.91 13.66 6.11
CA TYR A 115 8.39 13.02 7.32
C TYR A 115 7.00 13.51 7.76
N ARG A 116 6.67 14.79 7.50
CA ARG A 116 5.35 15.36 7.81
C ARG A 116 4.24 14.72 6.94
N PRO A 117 4.32 14.73 5.60
CA PRO A 117 3.39 13.98 4.75
C PRO A 117 3.36 12.48 5.05
N LEU A 118 4.50 11.87 5.37
CA LEU A 118 4.58 10.46 5.75
C LEU A 118 3.69 10.16 6.97
N ALA A 119 3.88 10.89 8.06
CA ALA A 119 3.12 10.66 9.29
C ALA A 119 1.61 10.84 9.08
N LEU A 120 1.19 11.95 8.44
CA LEU A 120 -0.21 12.20 8.14
C LEU A 120 -0.80 11.15 7.20
N GLY A 121 -0.08 10.80 6.13
CA GLY A 121 -0.50 9.80 5.16
C GLY A 121 -0.69 8.42 5.79
N THR A 122 0.24 7.98 6.65
CA THR A 122 0.11 6.72 7.38
C THR A 122 -1.10 6.74 8.32
N VAL A 123 -1.34 7.84 9.05
CA VAL A 123 -2.51 7.97 9.94
C VAL A 123 -3.81 7.88 9.14
N PHE A 124 -3.96 8.65 8.05
CA PHE A 124 -5.17 8.60 7.22
C PHE A 124 -5.38 7.24 6.56
N LEU A 125 -4.30 6.59 6.11
CA LEU A 125 -4.37 5.24 5.55
C LEU A 125 -4.89 4.23 6.58
N LEU A 126 -4.29 4.20 7.77
CA LEU A 126 -4.72 3.28 8.83
C LEU A 126 -6.16 3.57 9.27
N ALA A 127 -6.52 4.85 9.44
CA ALA A 127 -7.90 5.23 9.75
C ALA A 127 -8.88 4.74 8.69
N THR A 128 -8.56 4.90 7.40
CA THR A 128 -9.41 4.44 6.29
C THR A 128 -9.56 2.92 6.29
N LEU A 129 -8.48 2.17 6.53
CA LEU A 129 -8.51 0.71 6.57
C LEU A 129 -9.32 0.18 7.77
N LEU A 130 -9.18 0.81 8.94
CA LEU A 130 -9.92 0.43 10.15
C LEU A 130 -11.42 0.74 10.01
N VAL A 131 -11.75 1.95 9.56
CA VAL A 131 -13.14 2.38 9.35
C VAL A 131 -13.82 1.54 8.28
N GLY A 132 -13.15 1.27 7.15
CA GLY A 132 -13.68 0.41 6.09
C GLY A 132 -14.06 -0.98 6.59
N GLY A 133 -13.19 -1.60 7.42
CA GLY A 133 -13.48 -2.90 8.02
C GLY A 133 -14.70 -2.90 8.97
N VAL A 134 -14.93 -1.80 9.70
CA VAL A 134 -16.11 -1.66 10.57
C VAL A 134 -17.38 -1.46 9.74
N ILE A 135 -17.32 -0.64 8.69
CA ILE A 135 -18.46 -0.37 7.81
C ILE A 135 -18.90 -1.64 7.08
N ASP A 136 -17.96 -2.40 6.52
CA ASP A 136 -18.26 -3.66 5.83
C ASP A 136 -19.00 -4.63 6.76
N ARG A 137 -18.54 -4.78 8.01
CA ARG A 137 -19.20 -5.62 9.02
C ARG A 137 -20.60 -5.10 9.38
N ALA A 138 -20.79 -3.79 9.49
CA ALA A 138 -22.08 -3.19 9.81
C ALA A 138 -23.09 -3.37 8.66
N ILE A 139 -22.65 -3.24 7.41
CA ILE A 139 -23.46 -3.47 6.22
C ILE A 139 -23.87 -4.95 6.14
N ASP A 140 -22.93 -5.88 6.31
CA ASP A 140 -23.21 -7.32 6.31
C ASP A 140 -24.18 -7.70 7.43
N ALA A 141 -24.02 -7.15 8.63
CA ALA A 141 -24.92 -7.39 9.76
C ALA A 141 -26.35 -6.89 9.48
N ARG A 142 -26.49 -5.73 8.83
CA ARG A 142 -27.81 -5.19 8.42
C ARG A 142 -28.43 -5.99 7.29
N TRP A 143 -27.62 -6.46 6.34
CA TRP A 143 -28.12 -7.23 5.20
C TRP A 143 -28.62 -8.61 5.63
N ARG A 144 -27.87 -9.33 6.47
CA ARG A 144 -28.31 -10.62 7.05
C ARG A 144 -29.65 -10.49 7.82
N ARG A 145 -29.83 -9.41 8.58
CA ARG A 145 -31.10 -9.14 9.29
C ARG A 145 -32.28 -8.90 8.34
N ARG A 146 -32.05 -8.39 7.12
CA ARG A 146 -33.10 -8.11 6.14
C ARG A 146 -33.44 -9.31 5.26
N THR A 147 -32.47 -10.14 4.89
CA THR A 147 -32.69 -11.23 3.92
C THR A 147 -32.86 -12.60 4.56
N GLY A 148 -32.45 -12.82 5.81
CA GLY A 148 -32.62 -14.11 6.51
C GLY A 148 -31.84 -15.29 5.91
N VAL A 149 -31.07 -15.06 4.84
CA VAL A 149 -30.30 -16.10 4.15
C VAL A 149 -28.93 -16.25 4.83
N PRO A 150 -28.58 -17.42 5.40
CA PRO A 150 -27.23 -17.71 5.84
C PRO A 150 -26.29 -17.69 4.64
N ARG A 151 -25.09 -17.15 4.81
CA ARG A 151 -24.08 -17.15 3.76
C ARG A 151 -23.80 -18.61 3.35
N GLN A 152 -24.01 -18.92 2.08
CA GLN A 152 -23.52 -20.16 1.47
C GLN A 152 -22.03 -20.24 1.79
N GLU A 153 -21.63 -21.26 2.55
CA GLU A 153 -20.23 -21.59 2.76
C GLU A 153 -19.61 -21.72 1.37
N ASP A 154 -18.76 -20.76 0.99
CA ASP A 154 -17.94 -20.89 -0.19
C ASP A 154 -17.02 -22.08 0.09
N GLY A 155 -17.39 -23.23 -0.48
CA GLY A 155 -16.57 -24.43 -0.70
C GLY A 155 -15.46 -24.71 0.30
N ALA A 156 -15.73 -25.63 1.23
CA ALA A 156 -14.75 -26.67 1.45
C ALA A 156 -14.45 -27.35 0.10
N ALA A 157 -13.16 -27.48 -0.22
CA ALA A 157 -12.53 -28.26 -1.29
C ALA A 157 -11.65 -27.42 -2.23
N GLU A 158 -10.37 -27.80 -2.22
CA GLU A 158 -9.28 -27.60 -3.20
C GLU A 158 -8.37 -26.37 -3.06
#